data_AF-A0A452GZ10-F1
#
_entry.id   AF-A0A452GZ10-F1
#
_cell.length_a   1.000
_cell.length_b   1.000
_cell.length_c   1.000
_cell.angle_alpha   90.00
_cell.angle_beta   90.00
_cell.angle_gamma   90.00
#
_symmetry.space_group_name_H-M   'P 1'
#
loop_
_entity.id
_entity.type
_entity.pdbx_description
1 polymer ?
#
loop_
_entity_poly.entity_id
_entity_poly.type
_entity_poly.pdbx_seq_one_letter_code
_entity_poly.pdbx_strand_id
1 'polypeptide(L)'
;MEPGREPASPTNWTFNSPVNICQLPAEMGICDADLPRFFYNISSGACDRFIYGGCQGNPNNFEGEAECLQACGGPGKGHRAPYSHQG
;
A
#
# COMPACT_ATOMS: atom_id res chain seq x y z
N MET A 1 14.45 18.20 -43.20
CA MET A 1 13.18 17.76 -43.82
C MET A 1 13.29 16.25 -43.97
N GLU A 2 12.73 15.37 -43.15
CA GLU A 2 12.06 15.47 -41.85
C GLU A 2 13.04 15.43 -40.65
N PRO A 3 12.61 15.87 -39.46
CA PRO A 3 13.39 15.92 -38.22
C PRO A 3 13.18 14.65 -37.36
N GLY A 4 14.02 14.48 -36.33
CA GLY A 4 14.11 13.30 -35.47
C GLY A 4 12.77 12.64 -35.07
N ARG A 5 12.72 11.32 -35.31
CA ARG A 5 11.74 10.43 -34.69
C ARG A 5 12.43 9.49 -33.70
N GLU A 6 13.05 10.09 -32.70
CA GLU A 6 12.93 9.63 -31.31
C GLU A 6 12.40 10.85 -30.55
N PRO A 7 11.22 10.78 -29.91
CA PRO A 7 11.26 10.65 -28.45
C PRO A 7 9.95 10.13 -27.79
N ALA A 8 10.09 9.34 -26.71
CA ALA A 8 9.33 9.53 -25.47
C ALA A 8 9.82 8.57 -24.37
N SER A 9 11.03 8.81 -23.88
CA SER A 9 11.17 8.95 -22.43
C SER A 9 11.69 10.35 -22.20
N PRO A 10 10.84 11.22 -21.64
CA PRO A 10 11.13 11.70 -20.30
C PRO A 10 9.87 11.78 -19.43
N THR A 11 9.95 11.20 -18.24
CA THR A 11 9.23 11.56 -17.01
C THR A 11 8.10 12.62 -17.10
N ASN A 12 6.84 12.12 -16.94
CA ASN A 12 5.61 12.72 -16.37
C ASN A 12 4.58 13.45 -17.28
N TRP A 13 3.24 13.33 -17.11
CA TRP A 13 2.45 13.16 -15.85
C TRP A 13 1.00 12.63 -16.07
N THR A 14 0.64 11.44 -15.56
CA THR A 14 -0.72 11.11 -15.01
C THR A 14 -0.70 10.06 -13.87
N PHE A 15 0.43 9.81 -13.20
CA PHE A 15 0.45 8.93 -12.01
C PHE A 15 1.12 9.59 -10.82
N ASN A 16 0.65 10.78 -10.46
CA ASN A 16 0.97 11.39 -9.16
C ASN A 16 -0.29 11.50 -8.34
N SER A 17 -0.83 10.35 -8.03
CA SER A 17 -0.98 10.07 -6.62
C SER A 17 -0.02 8.91 -6.35
N PRO A 18 0.95 9.03 -5.43
CA PRO A 18 1.48 7.82 -4.82
C PRO A 18 0.25 7.18 -4.17
N VAL A 19 -0.33 6.16 -4.83
CA VAL A 19 -1.39 5.38 -4.22
C VAL A 19 -0.81 4.90 -2.91
N ASN A 20 -1.31 5.47 -1.82
CA ASN A 20 -0.81 5.13 -0.51
C ASN A 20 -1.32 3.72 -0.25
N ILE A 21 -0.43 2.74 -0.42
CA ILE A 21 -0.77 1.32 -0.27
C ILE A 21 -1.40 1.07 1.10
N CYS A 22 -1.01 1.85 2.11
CA CYS A 22 -1.53 1.76 3.47
C CYS A 22 -2.99 2.20 3.59
N GLN A 23 -3.58 2.84 2.57
CA GLN A 23 -4.99 3.24 2.54
C GLN A 23 -5.86 2.30 1.71
N LEU A 24 -5.27 1.31 1.04
CA LEU A 24 -6.03 0.32 0.27
C LEU A 24 -6.72 -0.68 1.21
N PRO A 25 -7.88 -1.25 0.82
CA PRO A 25 -8.51 -2.30 1.61
C PRO A 25 -7.70 -3.60 1.56
N ALA A 26 -7.93 -4.50 2.52
CA ALA A 26 -7.51 -5.89 2.38
C ALA A 26 -8.21 -6.53 1.17
N GLU A 27 -7.45 -7.14 0.27
CA GLU A 27 -8.01 -7.75 -0.94
C GLU A 27 -7.56 -9.19 -1.10
N MET A 28 -8.52 -10.10 -0.97
CA MET A 28 -8.30 -11.55 -1.14
C MET A 28 -7.91 -11.89 -2.58
N GLY A 29 -8.40 -11.13 -3.56
CA GLY A 29 -8.24 -11.43 -4.98
C GLY A 29 -9.17 -12.55 -5.45
N ILE A 30 -8.95 -13.05 -6.68
CA ILE A 30 -9.88 -13.98 -7.36
C ILE A 30 -9.53 -15.47 -7.17
N CYS A 31 -8.35 -15.76 -6.62
CA CYS A 31 -7.91 -17.14 -6.37
C CYS A 31 -8.37 -17.60 -4.98
N ASP A 32 -8.39 -18.93 -4.75
CA ASP A 32 -8.99 -19.54 -3.55
C ASP A 32 -7.94 -20.25 -2.66
N ALA A 33 -6.71 -19.74 -2.57
CA ALA A 33 -5.74 -20.24 -1.59
C ALA A 33 -5.95 -19.59 -0.21
N ASP A 34 -5.67 -20.33 0.86
CA ASP A 34 -5.72 -19.80 2.24
C ASP A 34 -4.33 -19.32 2.68
N LEU A 35 -3.86 -18.18 2.17
CA LEU A 35 -2.55 -17.62 2.55
C LEU A 35 -2.72 -16.55 3.64
N PRO A 36 -2.26 -16.79 4.90
CA PRO A 36 -2.31 -15.78 5.94
C PRO A 36 -1.39 -14.61 5.60
N ARG A 37 -1.92 -13.39 5.64
CA ARG A 37 -1.21 -12.14 5.34
C ARG A 37 -1.62 -11.04 6.30
N PHE A 38 -0.93 -9.91 6.22
CA PHE A 38 -1.22 -8.70 6.98
C PHE A 38 -1.55 -7.54 6.04
N PHE A 39 -2.48 -6.69 6.44
CA PHE A 39 -2.75 -5.41 5.79
C PHE A 39 -2.79 -4.32 6.84
N TYR A 40 -2.43 -3.10 6.45
CA TYR A 40 -2.58 -1.95 7.34
C TYR A 40 -4.04 -1.50 7.38
N ASN A 41 -4.64 -1.56 8.56
CA ASN A 41 -5.99 -1.09 8.81
C ASN A 41 -5.92 0.34 9.36
N ILE A 42 -6.27 1.30 8.51
CA ILE A 42 -6.29 2.73 8.86
C ILE A 42 -7.27 3.07 9.99
N SER A 43 -8.29 2.25 10.20
CA SER A 43 -9.32 2.48 11.22
C SER A 43 -8.80 2.14 12.63
N SER A 44 -8.00 1.08 12.74
CA SER A 44 -7.32 0.70 13.99
C SER A 44 -5.94 1.35 14.13
N GLY A 45 -5.34 1.81 13.03
CA GLY A 45 -3.96 2.29 13.01
C GLY A 45 -2.95 1.15 13.21
N ALA A 46 -3.31 -0.08 12.88
CA ALA A 46 -2.54 -1.29 13.14
C ALA A 46 -2.50 -2.21 11.91
N CYS A 47 -1.65 -3.23 11.95
CA CYS A 47 -1.55 -4.27 10.93
C CYS A 47 -2.37 -5.49 11.34
N ASP A 48 -3.52 -5.68 10.68
CA ASP A 48 -4.44 -6.77 10.97
C ASP A 48 -4.22 -7.95 10.01
N ARG A 49 -4.53 -9.17 10.46
CA ARG A 49 -4.44 -10.38 9.63
C ARG A 49 -5.63 -10.52 8.69
N PHE A 50 -5.39 -11.02 7.50
CA PHE A 50 -6.43 -11.42 6.54
C PHE A 50 -5.97 -12.65 5.73
N ILE A 51 -6.89 -13.22 4.94
CA ILE A 51 -6.60 -14.31 4.01
C ILE A 51 -6.47 -13.76 2.60
N TYR A 52 -5.31 -14.04 1.98
CA TYR A 52 -5.06 -13.75 0.58
C TYR A 52 -5.23 -15.00 -0.27
N GLY A 53 -6.03 -14.88 -1.32
CA GLY A 53 -6.35 -15.93 -2.29
C GLY A 53 -5.18 -16.40 -3.15
N GLY A 54 -4.06 -15.67 -3.16
CA GLY A 54 -2.84 -16.05 -3.88
C GLY A 54 -2.66 -15.35 -5.24
N CYS A 55 -3.67 -14.69 -5.79
CA CYS A 55 -3.54 -13.89 -7.01
C CYS A 55 -4.47 -12.67 -7.03
N GLN A 56 -4.11 -11.64 -7.81
CA GLN A 56 -4.91 -10.43 -8.04
C GLN A 56 -5.38 -9.70 -6.76
N GLY A 57 -4.55 -9.69 -5.72
CA GLY A 57 -4.72 -8.76 -4.60
C GLY A 57 -4.11 -7.40 -4.91
N ASN A 58 -4.09 -6.52 -3.92
CA ASN A 58 -3.39 -5.22 -4.00
C ASN A 58 -2.14 -5.17 -3.10
N PRO A 59 -1.32 -4.10 -3.19
CA PRO A 59 -0.09 -3.97 -2.42
C PRO A 59 -0.23 -3.80 -0.89
N ASN A 60 -1.43 -3.62 -0.33
CA ASN A 60 -1.64 -3.67 1.13
C ASN A 60 -1.71 -5.13 1.60
N ASN A 61 -0.62 -5.86 1.37
CA ASN A 61 -0.53 -7.30 1.57
C ASN A 61 0.92 -7.64 1.90
N PHE A 62 1.16 -7.94 3.16
CA PHE A 62 2.49 -8.19 3.72
C PHE A 62 2.54 -9.61 4.32
N GLU A 63 3.72 -10.22 4.30
CA GLU A 63 3.89 -11.57 4.87
C GLU A 63 4.01 -11.54 6.40
N GLY A 64 4.49 -10.40 6.94
CA GLY A 64 4.67 -10.21 8.37
C GLY A 64 4.07 -8.91 8.90
N GLU A 65 3.67 -8.94 10.17
CA GLU A 65 3.19 -7.75 10.89
C GLU A 65 4.26 -6.66 10.95
N ALA A 66 5.52 -7.03 11.20
CA ALA A 66 6.64 -6.10 11.26
C ALA A 66 6.88 -5.40 9.91
N GLU A 67 6.79 -6.13 8.80
CA GLU A 67 6.92 -5.59 7.44
C GLU A 67 5.81 -4.56 7.17
N CYS A 68 4.56 -4.92 7.50
CA CYS A 68 3.42 -4.03 7.39
C CYS A 68 3.60 -2.75 8.23
N LEU A 69 4.03 -2.88 9.49
CA LEU A 69 4.26 -1.74 10.38
C LEU A 69 5.43 -0.86 9.92
N GLN A 70 6.48 -1.46 9.37
CA GLN A 70 7.59 -0.71 8.78
C GLN A 70 7.16 0.07 7.54
N ALA A 71 6.29 -0.51 6.71
CA ALA A 71 5.76 0.15 5.52
C ALA A 71 4.75 1.26 5.87
N CYS A 72 3.87 1.02 6.84
CA CYS A 72 2.66 1.83 7.04
C CYS A 72 2.49 2.47 8.43
N GLY A 73 3.14 1.93 9.47
CA GLY A 73 3.02 2.38 10.87
C GLY A 73 3.90 3.57 11.26
N GLY A 74 4.67 4.13 10.31
CA GLY A 74 5.56 5.26 10.59
C GLY A 74 4.80 6.56 10.91
N PRO A 75 5.31 7.40 11.85
CA PRO A 75 4.72 8.70 12.15
C PRO A 75 4.78 9.58 10.89
N GLY A 76 3.62 9.78 10.24
CA GLY A 76 3.47 10.64 9.07
C GLY A 76 3.15 9.96 7.74
N LYS A 77 2.81 8.66 7.71
CA LYS A 77 2.37 7.95 6.47
C LYS A 77 0.88 7.59 6.42
N GLY A 78 0.12 7.94 7.46
CA GLY A 78 -1.34 7.91 7.46
C GLY A 78 -1.84 8.67 8.70
N HIS A 79 -2.34 9.88 8.48
CA HIS A 79 -2.98 10.84 9.40
C HIS A 79 -2.86 10.62 10.93
N ARG A 80 -2.21 11.61 11.58
CA ARG A 80 -2.35 12.08 12.98
C ARG A 80 -3.04 11.09 13.94
N ALA A 81 -2.24 10.46 14.79
CA ALA A 81 -2.75 9.94 16.06
C ALA A 81 -3.49 11.06 16.81
N PRO A 82 -4.78 10.91 17.18
CA PRO A 82 -5.34 11.72 18.24
C PRO A 82 -4.72 11.20 19.54
N TYR A 83 -4.02 12.07 20.25
CA TYR A 83 -3.25 11.82 21.48
C TYR A 83 -1.79 11.41 21.32
N SER A 84 -0.96 12.41 21.01
CA SER A 84 0.38 12.50 21.58
C SER A 84 0.68 13.97 21.89
N HIS A 85 -0.01 14.51 22.90
CA HIS A 85 0.52 15.66 23.64
C HIS A 85 1.22 15.08 24.87
N GLN A 86 2.55 15.14 24.83
CA GLN A 86 3.46 14.94 25.95
C GLN A 86 3.03 15.80 27.14
N GLY A 87 2.92 15.17 28.31
CA GLY A 87 3.14 15.83 29.60
C GLY A 87 4.59 15.68 30.01
#